data_AF-A0A3B8T4D9-F1
#
_entry.id   AF-A0A3B8T4D9-F1
#
_cell.length_a   1.000
_cell.length_b   1.000
_cell.length_c   1.000
_cell.angle_alpha   90.00
_cell.angle_beta   90.00
_cell.angle_gamma   90.00
#
_symmetry.space_group_name_H-M   'P 1'
#
loop_
_entity.id
_entity.type
_entity.pdbx_description
1 polymer ?
#
loop_
_entity_poly.entity_id
_entity_poly.type
_entity_poly.pdbx_seq_one_letter_code
_entity_poly.pdbx_strand_id
1 'polypeptide(L)' 'GDGMEVTHPNMQSTKKALLAKLAVEYNLKAVVGSDFHFPSRWTELGKRLDISAELTPIWSNWSQIAPLNKELI' A
#
# COMPACT_ATOMS: atom_id res chain seq x y z
N GLY A 1 -6.23 -12.15 -10.70
CA GLY A 1 -6.06 -11.34 -9.49
C GLY A 1 -5.51 -10.01 -9.93
N ASP A 2 -6.03 -8.91 -9.40
CA ASP A 2 -5.87 -7.58 -10.02
C ASP A 2 -4.76 -6.73 -9.39
N GLY A 3 -4.19 -7.19 -8.28
CA GLY A 3 -3.11 -6.50 -7.60
C GLY A 3 -2.29 -7.42 -6.70
N MET A 4 -1.14 -6.93 -6.28
CA MET A 4 -0.17 -7.62 -5.44
C MET A 4 0.41 -6.67 -4.40
N GLU A 5 0.66 -7.19 -3.20
CA GLU A 5 1.39 -6.44 -2.17
C GLU A 5 2.86 -6.26 -2.57
N VAL A 6 3.29 -5.01 -2.69
CA VAL A 6 4.65 -4.65 -3.13
C VAL A 6 5.52 -4.09 -2.02
N THR A 7 4.90 -3.65 -0.92
CA THR A 7 5.60 -3.10 0.25
C THR A 7 4.83 -3.44 1.52
N HIS A 8 5.57 -3.68 2.59
CA HIS A 8 5.08 -3.68 3.96
C HIS A 8 6.20 -3.12 4.88
N PRO A 9 5.88 -2.71 6.12
CA PRO A 9 6.89 -2.23 7.06
C PRO A 9 8.05 -3.21 7.21
N ASN A 10 9.27 -2.68 7.27
CA ASN A 10 10.51 -3.42 7.47
C ASN A 10 10.89 -4.40 6.35
N MET A 11 10.24 -4.33 5.18
CA MET A 11 10.67 -5.08 4.00
C MET A 11 12.03 -4.58 3.49
N GLN A 12 12.94 -5.50 3.19
CA GLN A 12 14.24 -5.19 2.60
C GLN A 12 14.06 -4.53 1.22
N SER A 13 14.89 -3.52 0.92
CA SER A 13 14.80 -2.74 -0.33
C SER A 13 14.95 -3.60 -1.59
N THR A 14 15.80 -4.62 -1.56
CA THR A 14 15.98 -5.59 -2.66
C THR A 14 14.71 -6.37 -2.94
N LYS A 15 13.98 -6.79 -1.89
CA LYS A 15 12.70 -7.48 -2.02
C LYS A 15 11.62 -6.54 -2.56
N LYS A 16 11.58 -5.29 -2.11
CA LYS A 16 10.66 -4.27 -2.67
C LYS A 16 10.88 -4.08 -4.18
N ALA A 17 12.13 -3.93 -4.60
CA ALA A 17 12.48 -3.78 -6.01
C ALA A 17 12.08 -5.01 -6.85
N LEU A 18 12.27 -6.22 -6.33
CA LEU A 18 11.84 -7.44 -6.99
C LEU A 18 10.31 -7.49 -7.14
N LEU A 19 9.56 -7.20 -6.08
CA LEU A 19 8.09 -7.20 -6.12
C LEU A 19 7.55 -6.11 -7.04
N ALA A 20 8.16 -4.93 -7.06
CA ALA A 20 7.82 -3.86 -8.00
C ALA A 20 8.01 -4.32 -9.45
N LYS A 21 9.17 -4.92 -9.78
CA LYS A 21 9.44 -5.46 -11.11
C LYS A 21 8.40 -6.50 -11.52
N LEU A 22 8.06 -7.43 -10.63
CA LEU A 22 7.04 -8.46 -10.89
C LEU A 22 5.65 -7.83 -11.08
N ALA A 23 5.28 -6.81 -10.29
CA ALA A 23 4.02 -6.11 -10.47
C ALA A 23 3.92 -5.45 -11.85
N VAL A 24 5.00 -4.83 -12.34
CA VAL A 24 5.08 -4.27 -13.70
C VAL A 24 4.99 -5.37 -14.75
N GLU A 25 5.77 -6.44 -14.62
CA GLU A 25 5.84 -7.55 -15.58
C GLU A 25 4.49 -8.23 -15.81
N TYR A 26 3.70 -8.39 -14.74
CA TYR A 26 2.38 -9.02 -14.81
C TYR A 26 1.21 -8.02 -14.87
N ASN A 27 1.49 -6.73 -15.06
CA ASN A 27 0.48 -5.66 -15.11
C ASN A 27 -0.48 -5.68 -13.90
N LEU A 28 0.07 -5.86 -12.69
CA LEU A 28 -0.68 -5.91 -11.44
C LEU A 28 -0.68 -4.54 -10.76
N LYS A 29 -1.83 -4.16 -10.17
CA LYS A 29 -1.88 -2.97 -9.30
C LYS A 29 -1.11 -3.21 -8.01
N ALA A 30 -0.48 -2.16 -7.49
CA ALA A 30 0.26 -2.22 -6.24
C ALA A 30 -0.67 -2.09 -5.04
N VAL A 31 -0.45 -2.96 -4.05
CA VAL A 31 -1.06 -2.90 -2.72
C VAL A 31 0.05 -2.68 -1.70
N VAL A 32 -0.25 -1.95 -0.64
CA VAL A 32 0.62 -1.81 0.53
C VAL A 32 -0.22 -1.97 1.78
N GLY A 33 0.37 -2.59 2.80
CA GLY A 33 -0.29 -2.79 4.08
C GLY A 33 0.70 -2.67 5.22
N SER A 34 0.25 -2.12 6.36
CA SER A 34 1.06 -2.12 7.57
C SER A 34 1.04 -3.46 8.31
N ASP A 35 0.10 -4.34 7.97
CA ASP A 35 -0.18 -5.60 8.67
C ASP A 35 -0.29 -5.41 10.21
N PHE A 36 -1.02 -4.37 10.59
CA PHE A 36 -1.09 -3.91 11.97
C PHE A 36 -2.09 -4.74 12.77
N HIS A 37 -1.62 -5.33 13.87
CA HIS A 37 -2.43 -6.12 14.80
C HIS A 37 -2.64 -5.41 16.15
N PHE A 38 -1.60 -4.75 16.67
CA PHE A 38 -1.62 -3.95 17.91
C PHE A 38 -0.39 -3.03 17.97
N PRO A 39 -0.40 -1.96 18.79
CA PRO A 39 0.75 -1.07 18.94
C PRO A 39 1.98 -1.84 19.44
N SER A 40 3.07 -1.81 18.68
CA SER A 40 4.32 -2.49 19.04
C SER A 40 5.52 -1.64 18.65
N ARG A 41 6.71 -2.05 19.11
CA ARG A 41 7.97 -1.39 18.71
C ARG A 41 8.29 -1.53 17.22
N TRP A 42 7.67 -2.47 16.52
CA TRP A 42 8.05 -2.87 15.17
C TRP A 42 6.97 -2.61 14.12
N THR A 43 5.73 -2.41 14.56
CA THR A 43 4.56 -2.24 13.70
C THR A 43 3.84 -0.96 14.08
N GLU A 44 3.88 0.01 13.18
CA GLU A 44 3.17 1.28 13.32
C GLU A 44 2.14 1.41 12.19
N LEU A 45 0.92 1.79 12.55
CA LEU A 45 -0.16 1.97 11.58
C LEU A 45 0.20 3.09 10.59
N GLY A 46 0.09 2.78 9.29
CA GLY A 46 0.25 3.77 8.22
C GLY A 46 1.69 4.24 7.95
N LYS A 47 2.72 3.68 8.60
CA LYS A 47 4.12 4.09 8.38
C LYS A 47 4.85 3.18 7.40
N ARG A 48 5.82 3.76 6.67
CA ARG A 48 6.75 3.07 5.77
C ARG A 48 6.05 2.32 4.62
N LEU A 49 4.99 2.93 4.08
CA LEU A 49 4.16 2.42 2.99
C LEU A 49 4.43 3.17 1.68
N ASP A 50 5.70 3.16 1.25
CA ASP A 50 6.13 3.77 -0.01
C ASP A 50 5.76 2.89 -1.21
N ILE A 51 5.31 3.54 -2.29
CA ILE A 51 5.03 2.89 -3.58
C ILE A 51 5.93 3.54 -4.62
N SER A 52 6.62 2.71 -5.40
CA SER A 52 7.42 3.17 -6.54
C SER A 52 6.52 3.91 -7.54
N ALA A 53 7.00 5.04 -8.08
CA ALA A 53 6.21 5.89 -8.98
C ALA A 53 5.79 5.18 -10.28
N GLU A 54 6.47 4.10 -10.65
CA GLU A 54 6.16 3.27 -11.82
C GLU A 54 4.94 2.35 -11.61
N LEU A 55 4.49 2.19 -10.36
CA LEU A 55 3.39 1.30 -10.00
C LEU A 55 2.07 2.07 -9.88
N THR A 56 0.98 1.40 -10.27
CA THR A 56 -0.37 1.95 -10.08
C THR A 56 -0.96 1.42 -8.77
N PRO A 57 -1.20 2.26 -7.75
CA PRO A 57 -1.84 1.81 -6.51
C PRO A 57 -3.26 1.31 -6.76
N ILE A 58 -3.73 0.30 -6.01
CA ILE A 58 -5.06 -0.29 -6.22
C ILE A 58 -6.21 0.71 -5.99
N TRP A 59 -6.00 1.72 -5.13
CA TRP A 59 -6.95 2.78 -4.83
C TRP A 59 -6.92 3.95 -5.82
N SER A 60 -6.11 3.90 -6.87
CA SER A 60 -5.99 4.99 -7.85
C SER A 60 -7.29 5.37 -8.56
N ASN A 61 -8.25 4.44 -8.61
CA ASN A 61 -9.56 4.62 -9.23
C ASN A 61 -10.73 4.55 -8.22
N TRP A 62 -10.46 4.62 -6.92
CA TRP A 62 -11.53 4.66 -5.92
C TRP A 62 -12.24 6.01 -5.96
N SER A 63 -13.56 5.99 -5.86
CA SER A 63 -14.32 7.22 -5.70
C SER A 63 -13.91 7.91 -4.39
N GLN A 64 -13.66 9.22 -4.46
CA GLN A 64 -13.44 9.99 -3.25
C GLN A 64 -14.73 9.97 -2.42
N ILE A 65 -14.62 9.56 -1.16
CA ILE A 65 -15.74 9.64 -0.24
C ILE A 65 -16.00 11.13 0.01
N ALA A 66 -17.25 11.56 -0.12
CA ALA A 66 -17.64 12.93 0.24
C ALA A 66 -17.14 13.23 1.66
N PRO A 67 -16.66 14.46 1.93
CA PRO A 67 -16.13 14.81 3.25
C PRO A 67 -17.17 14.49 4.32
N LEU A 68 -16.71 13.85 5.40
CA LEU A 68 -17.54 13.50 6.55
C LEU A 68 -18.25 14.77 7.03
N ASN A 69 -19.58 14.80 6.96
CA ASN A 69 -20.33 15.97 7.40
C ASN A 69 -20.21 16.07 8.92
N LYS A 70 -19.43 17.04 9.40
CA LYS A 70 -19.11 17.23 10.82
C LYS A 70 -20.32 17.67 11.66
N GLU A 71 -21.44 17.98 11.02
CA GLU A 71 -22.68 18.40 11.70
C GLU A 71 -23.50 17.23 12.27
N LEU A 72 -23.08 15.98 12.06
CA LEU A 72 -23.78 14.77 12.53
C LEU A 72 -23.10 14.08 13.73
N ILE A 73 -22.15 14.75 14.41
CA ILE A 73 -21.44 14.23 15.60
C ILE A 73 -21.66 15.17 16.78
#